data_AF-A0A979FL97-F1
#
_entry.id   AF-A0A979FL97-F1
#
_cell.length_a   1.000
_cell.length_b   1.000
_cell.length_c   1.000
_cell.angle_alpha   90.00
_cell.angle_beta   90.00
_cell.angle_gamma   90.00
#
_symmetry.space_group_name_H-M   'P 1'
#
loop_
_entity.id
_entity.type
_entity.pdbx_description
1 polymer ?
#
loop_
_entity_poly.entity_id
_entity_poly.type
_entity_poly.pdbx_seq_one_letter_code
_entity_poly.pdbx_strand_id
1 'polypeptide(L)'
;MVHLSLLSLCFCFIVAAVIAAPMGVTHRSDGSVLVGDMLYSADQWQSLLAKNLDSIAKLWPKVNGVVKIPYKIANPNLNVTLLKLAFRSWEANSCLEFPEMTASDTEYLKITIQSGCFSDVGYTHGKVTTVSIFGDACHLRGVIHELGHAMGLQHEHSRSDRDNSIIVVRSNVIPGLEYNFIKLNTVNFDVPYDYYSVMHYHDRAAGKNNKRVILAKDARFQEIMGNAPGISFMNMKLVNTMYGCIADWLEACDRSPDPCKNGGYTKKDCSCACPWGTIGANCETFIMSYNDVIVRKVSPYSRLITPGEEVISPGYPTNGPREGIQYTQVMRAPEGQRAVVKFEDFQILPRFNKTCSYSSLEIRSDVSVEEGAIFCGEEISKGTVFKSKKSELIFHYKNYNYAMFGQKNWSRGYKAVFTTEIISN
;
A
#
# COMPACT_ATOMS: atom_id res chain seq x y z
N MET A 1 43.88 -19.68 -41.28
CA MET A 1 43.58 -18.33 -41.81
C MET A 1 42.10 -18.29 -42.17
N VAL A 2 41.23 -17.99 -41.20
CA VAL A 2 39.83 -17.59 -41.41
C VAL A 2 39.49 -16.63 -40.28
N HIS A 3 39.18 -15.39 -40.67
CA HIS A 3 38.71 -14.32 -39.81
C HIS A 3 37.31 -14.63 -39.25
N LEU A 4 37.10 -14.43 -37.95
CA LEU A 4 35.76 -14.21 -37.40
C LEU A 4 35.69 -12.81 -36.79
N SER A 5 34.89 -11.98 -37.42
CA SER A 5 34.56 -10.60 -37.05
C SER A 5 33.70 -10.61 -35.78
N LEU A 6 34.14 -9.92 -34.73
CA LEU A 6 33.28 -9.59 -33.59
C LEU A 6 32.29 -8.49 -33.98
N LEU A 7 31.02 -8.83 -34.13
CA LEU A 7 29.94 -7.85 -34.02
C LEU A 7 29.67 -7.57 -32.54
N SER A 8 29.93 -6.32 -32.15
CA SER A 8 29.52 -5.73 -30.88
C SER A 8 27.99 -5.69 -30.81
N LEU A 9 27.38 -6.57 -30.01
CA LEU A 9 25.99 -6.41 -29.58
C LEU A 9 25.95 -5.43 -28.40
N CYS A 10 25.61 -4.19 -28.73
CA CYS A 10 25.20 -3.18 -27.79
C CYS A 10 23.90 -3.64 -27.11
N PHE A 11 23.99 -4.21 -25.91
CA PHE A 11 22.84 -4.46 -25.06
C PHE A 11 22.32 -3.12 -24.52
N CYS A 12 21.41 -2.51 -25.27
CA CYS A 12 20.53 -1.47 -24.73
C CYS A 12 19.63 -2.12 -23.68
N PHE A 13 19.98 -1.97 -22.41
CA PHE A 13 19.08 -2.27 -21.30
C PHE A 13 17.91 -1.29 -21.35
N ILE A 14 16.79 -1.73 -21.89
CA ILE A 14 15.50 -1.13 -21.60
C ILE A 14 15.23 -1.45 -20.13
N VAL A 15 15.50 -0.49 -19.25
CA VAL A 15 14.84 -0.45 -17.95
C VAL A 15 13.36 -0.44 -18.28
N ALA A 16 12.67 -1.55 -18.04
CA ALA A 16 11.22 -1.59 -18.08
C ALA A 16 10.76 -0.62 -16.98
N ALA A 17 10.57 0.64 -17.37
CA ALA A 17 9.73 1.54 -16.61
C ALA A 17 8.41 0.81 -16.47
N VAL A 18 8.05 0.46 -15.24
CA VAL A 18 6.66 0.17 -14.90
C VAL A 18 5.90 1.38 -15.44
N ILE A 19 5.18 1.21 -16.55
CA ILE A 19 4.39 2.29 -17.12
C ILE A 19 3.25 2.47 -16.14
N ALA A 20 3.50 3.33 -15.14
CA ALA A 20 2.51 3.81 -14.21
C ALA A 20 1.33 4.35 -15.03
N ALA A 21 0.11 4.11 -14.56
CA ALA A 21 -1.07 4.79 -15.07
C ALA A 21 -0.78 6.29 -15.25
N PRO A 22 -1.41 6.98 -16.22
CA PRO A 22 -1.23 8.42 -16.36
C PRO A 22 -1.62 9.08 -15.03
N MET A 23 -0.62 9.41 -14.21
CA MET A 23 -0.83 10.05 -12.90
C MET A 23 -1.36 11.49 -13.05
N GLY A 24 -1.61 11.96 -14.27
CA GLY A 24 -2.21 13.26 -14.59
C GLY A 24 -3.72 13.27 -14.51
N VAL A 25 -4.28 14.46 -14.30
CA VAL A 25 -5.72 14.68 -14.50
C VAL A 25 -5.97 14.78 -16.01
N THR A 26 -6.72 13.84 -16.56
CA THR A 26 -7.05 13.81 -17.99
C THR A 26 -8.54 14.04 -18.18
N HIS A 27 -8.90 15.18 -18.77
CA HIS A 27 -10.27 15.49 -19.18
C HIS A 27 -10.58 14.83 -20.52
N ARG A 28 -11.72 14.13 -20.59
CA ARG A 28 -12.21 13.48 -21.81
C ARG A 28 -13.34 14.31 -22.44
N SER A 29 -13.60 14.07 -23.72
CA SER A 29 -14.61 14.81 -24.50
C SER A 29 -16.04 14.63 -24.00
N ASP A 30 -16.33 13.52 -23.32
CA ASP A 30 -17.61 13.23 -22.67
C ASP A 30 -17.76 13.87 -21.27
N GLY A 31 -16.78 14.70 -20.87
CA GLY A 31 -16.75 15.37 -19.58
C GLY A 31 -16.26 14.50 -18.42
N SER A 32 -15.96 13.21 -18.65
CA SER A 32 -15.31 12.37 -17.65
C SER A 32 -13.86 12.79 -17.41
N VAL A 33 -13.36 12.50 -16.21
CA VAL A 33 -12.03 12.92 -15.76
C VAL A 33 -11.30 11.75 -15.12
N LEU A 34 -10.16 11.38 -15.67
CA LEU A 34 -9.26 10.37 -15.09
C LEU A 34 -8.29 11.07 -14.15
N VAL A 35 -8.24 10.64 -12.88
CA VAL A 35 -7.34 11.15 -11.83
C VAL A 35 -6.50 9.99 -11.33
N GLY A 36 -5.26 9.89 -11.79
CA GLY A 36 -4.46 8.68 -11.58
C GLY A 36 -5.08 7.50 -12.33
N ASP A 37 -5.59 6.54 -11.57
CA ASP A 37 -6.24 5.30 -11.99
C ASP A 37 -7.77 5.29 -11.75
N MET A 38 -8.34 6.41 -11.30
CA MET A 38 -9.79 6.54 -11.09
C MET A 38 -10.43 7.39 -12.18
N LEU A 39 -11.30 6.79 -12.99
CA LEU A 39 -12.13 7.48 -13.97
C LEU A 39 -13.45 7.92 -13.34
N TYR A 40 -13.63 9.23 -13.22
CA TYR A 40 -14.86 9.82 -12.72
C TYR A 40 -15.73 10.28 -13.88
N SER A 41 -17.02 9.94 -13.87
CA SER A 41 -18.02 10.54 -14.75
C SER A 41 -18.11 12.06 -14.55
N ALA A 42 -18.65 12.78 -15.53
CA ALA A 42 -18.85 14.23 -15.43
C ALA A 42 -19.59 14.63 -14.14
N ASP A 43 -20.65 13.92 -13.77
CA ASP A 43 -21.43 14.21 -12.55
C ASP A 43 -20.62 13.95 -11.27
N GLN A 44 -19.84 12.85 -11.24
CA GLN A 44 -18.92 12.59 -10.13
C GLN A 44 -17.88 13.70 -10.03
N TRP A 45 -17.34 14.15 -11.17
CA TRP A 45 -16.31 15.18 -11.20
C TRP A 45 -16.86 16.56 -10.79
N GLN A 46 -18.04 16.96 -11.28
CA GLN A 46 -18.69 18.21 -10.85
C GLN A 46 -19.10 18.16 -9.37
N SER A 47 -19.45 16.96 -8.89
CA SER A 47 -19.79 16.71 -7.49
C SER A 47 -18.59 16.33 -6.63
N LEU A 48 -17.34 16.54 -7.10
CA LEU A 48 -16.09 15.85 -6.71
C LEU A 48 -15.91 15.47 -5.24
N LEU A 49 -16.48 16.24 -4.33
CA LEU A 49 -16.28 16.11 -2.89
C LEU A 49 -17.59 16.12 -2.09
N ALA A 50 -18.76 16.19 -2.75
CA ALA A 50 -20.05 16.46 -2.09
C ALA A 50 -20.86 15.20 -1.70
N LYS A 51 -20.42 13.99 -2.03
CA LYS A 51 -21.19 12.78 -1.73
C LYS A 51 -20.35 11.71 -1.06
N ASN A 52 -20.62 11.56 0.23
CA ASN A 52 -20.27 10.46 1.12
C ASN A 52 -20.44 9.10 0.42
N LEU A 53 -19.67 8.10 0.84
CA LEU A 53 -19.92 6.69 0.49
C LEU A 53 -21.33 6.20 0.95
N ASP A 54 -22.13 7.02 1.63
CA ASP A 54 -23.56 6.79 1.90
C ASP A 54 -24.44 6.73 0.65
N SER A 55 -23.97 7.17 -0.51
CA SER A 55 -24.77 7.06 -1.74
C SER A 55 -24.75 5.61 -2.25
N ILE A 56 -25.54 4.73 -1.63
CA ILE A 56 -25.89 3.37 -2.09
C ILE A 56 -26.20 3.35 -3.61
N ALA A 57 -26.69 4.47 -4.16
CA ALA A 57 -26.92 4.69 -5.59
C ALA A 57 -25.69 4.54 -6.51
N LYS A 58 -24.48 4.36 -5.96
CA LYS A 58 -23.24 4.10 -6.72
C LYS A 58 -22.63 2.72 -6.46
N LEU A 59 -23.32 1.87 -5.72
CA LEU A 59 -22.95 0.46 -5.57
C LEU A 59 -23.75 -0.37 -6.56
N TRP A 60 -23.17 -1.49 -6.98
CA TRP A 60 -23.88 -2.45 -7.81
C TRP A 60 -25.14 -2.96 -7.09
N PRO A 61 -26.27 -3.10 -7.78
CA PRO A 61 -27.52 -3.48 -7.13
C PRO A 61 -27.42 -4.89 -6.53
N LYS A 62 -27.91 -5.03 -5.30
CA LYS A 62 -28.04 -6.32 -4.61
C LYS A 62 -29.44 -6.87 -4.84
N VAL A 63 -29.53 -8.12 -5.28
CA VAL A 63 -30.79 -8.84 -5.50
C VAL A 63 -30.71 -10.18 -4.78
N ASN A 64 -31.64 -10.46 -3.87
CA ASN A 64 -31.69 -11.71 -3.09
C ASN A 64 -30.37 -12.06 -2.37
N GLY A 65 -29.74 -11.06 -1.73
CA GLY A 65 -28.49 -11.25 -0.97
C GLY A 65 -27.23 -11.45 -1.82
N VAL A 66 -27.32 -11.31 -3.15
CA VAL A 66 -26.19 -11.44 -4.07
C VAL A 66 -26.04 -10.18 -4.91
N VAL A 67 -24.80 -9.75 -5.11
CA VAL A 67 -24.46 -8.61 -5.97
C VAL A 67 -23.82 -9.16 -7.23
N LYS A 68 -24.58 -9.19 -8.32
CA LYS A 68 -24.06 -9.61 -9.62
C LYS A 68 -23.46 -8.41 -10.34
N ILE A 69 -22.23 -8.56 -10.77
CA ILE A 69 -21.46 -7.56 -11.52
C ILE A 69 -21.08 -8.18 -12.86
N PRO A 70 -21.98 -8.15 -13.87
CA PRO A 70 -21.72 -8.81 -15.15
C PRO A 70 -20.50 -8.21 -15.84
N TYR A 71 -19.75 -9.00 -16.61
CA TYR A 71 -18.59 -8.50 -17.37
C TYR A 71 -18.63 -8.90 -18.85
N LYS A 72 -17.98 -8.07 -19.68
CA LYS A 72 -17.69 -8.34 -21.09
C LYS A 72 -16.23 -8.08 -21.38
N ILE A 73 -15.54 -9.08 -21.92
CA ILE A 73 -14.19 -8.89 -22.46
C ILE A 73 -14.33 -8.24 -23.84
N ALA A 74 -13.96 -6.96 -23.92
CA ALA A 74 -14.04 -6.17 -25.15
C ALA A 74 -12.75 -6.23 -25.99
N ASN A 75 -11.64 -6.73 -25.42
CA ASN A 75 -10.37 -6.89 -26.13
C ASN A 75 -9.92 -8.36 -26.09
N PRO A 76 -9.75 -9.03 -27.24
CA PRO A 76 -9.40 -10.45 -27.29
C PRO A 76 -7.99 -10.76 -26.79
N ASN A 77 -7.10 -9.76 -26.70
CA ASN A 77 -5.72 -9.93 -26.22
C ASN A 77 -5.60 -9.87 -24.69
N LEU A 78 -6.72 -9.74 -23.98
CA LEU A 78 -6.71 -9.69 -22.52
C LEU A 78 -6.20 -11.02 -21.93
N ASN A 79 -5.36 -10.95 -20.90
CA ASN A 79 -5.02 -12.10 -20.09
C ASN A 79 -6.23 -12.53 -19.23
N VAL A 80 -7.07 -13.41 -19.79
CA VAL A 80 -8.31 -13.88 -19.16
C VAL A 80 -8.04 -14.65 -17.86
N THR A 81 -6.92 -15.37 -17.77
CA THR A 81 -6.53 -16.08 -16.55
C THR A 81 -6.29 -15.11 -15.40
N LEU A 82 -5.56 -14.01 -15.66
CA LEU A 82 -5.32 -12.97 -14.67
C LEU A 82 -6.62 -12.33 -14.18
N LEU A 83 -7.52 -11.98 -15.10
CA LEU A 83 -8.84 -11.43 -14.76
C LEU A 83 -9.64 -12.40 -13.87
N LYS A 84 -9.72 -13.68 -14.26
CA LYS A 84 -10.48 -14.70 -13.50
C LYS A 84 -9.89 -14.95 -12.11
N LEU A 85 -8.56 -14.85 -11.93
CA LEU A 85 -7.94 -14.92 -10.61
C LEU A 85 -8.31 -13.73 -9.73
N ALA A 86 -8.39 -12.53 -10.31
CA ALA A 86 -8.82 -11.33 -9.59
C ALA A 86 -10.30 -11.42 -9.18
N PHE A 87 -11.19 -11.87 -10.07
CA PHE A 87 -12.60 -12.13 -9.72
C PHE A 87 -12.72 -13.11 -8.57
N ARG A 88 -12.06 -14.28 -8.65
CA ARG A 88 -12.08 -15.28 -7.57
C ARG A 88 -11.60 -14.73 -6.22
N SER A 89 -10.64 -13.80 -6.24
CA SER A 89 -10.11 -13.18 -5.01
C SER A 89 -11.20 -12.38 -4.28
N TRP A 90 -12.07 -11.70 -5.02
CA TRP A 90 -13.21 -10.97 -4.48
C TRP A 90 -14.39 -11.89 -4.13
N GLU A 91 -14.74 -12.85 -5.00
CA GLU A 91 -15.89 -13.76 -4.81
C GLU A 91 -15.71 -14.68 -3.58
N ALA A 92 -14.48 -15.16 -3.31
CA ALA A 92 -14.24 -16.21 -2.32
C ALA A 92 -14.70 -15.87 -0.89
N ASN A 93 -14.75 -14.58 -0.53
CA ASN A 93 -15.11 -14.14 0.82
C ASN A 93 -16.10 -12.97 0.81
N SER A 94 -16.92 -12.84 -0.24
CA SER A 94 -17.95 -11.80 -0.34
C SER A 94 -19.29 -12.34 -0.85
N CYS A 95 -20.28 -11.47 -0.94
CA CYS A 95 -21.55 -11.75 -1.63
C CYS A 95 -21.56 -11.28 -3.10
N LEU A 96 -20.38 -11.00 -3.66
CA LEU A 96 -20.20 -10.54 -5.03
C LEU A 96 -20.04 -11.72 -5.98
N GLU A 97 -20.54 -11.58 -7.21
CA GLU A 97 -20.36 -12.52 -8.31
C GLU A 97 -20.04 -11.75 -9.60
N PHE A 98 -19.10 -12.26 -10.40
CA PHE A 98 -18.73 -11.67 -11.69
C PHE A 98 -19.13 -12.60 -12.86
N PRO A 99 -20.43 -12.70 -13.22
CA PRO A 99 -20.87 -13.52 -14.34
C PRO A 99 -20.49 -12.90 -15.69
N GLU A 100 -20.32 -13.73 -16.72
CA GLU A 100 -20.30 -13.21 -18.10
C GLU A 100 -21.65 -12.59 -18.44
N MET A 101 -21.62 -11.44 -19.13
CA MET A 101 -22.84 -10.74 -19.50
C MET A 101 -23.71 -11.57 -20.44
N THR A 102 -25.02 -11.41 -20.29
CA THR A 102 -26.08 -11.94 -21.14
C THR A 102 -26.67 -10.82 -22.02
N ALA A 103 -27.55 -11.18 -22.95
CA ALA A 103 -28.23 -10.20 -23.81
C ALA A 103 -29.15 -9.23 -23.04
N SER A 104 -29.58 -9.59 -21.83
CA SER A 104 -30.40 -8.73 -20.96
C SER A 104 -29.58 -7.76 -20.11
N ASP A 105 -28.26 -7.96 -19.99
CA ASP A 105 -27.42 -7.10 -19.17
C ASP A 105 -27.06 -5.83 -19.94
N THR A 106 -27.67 -4.71 -19.56
CA THR A 106 -27.38 -3.38 -20.12
C THR A 106 -26.29 -2.63 -19.37
N GLU A 107 -25.97 -3.07 -18.16
CA GLU A 107 -25.01 -2.46 -17.23
C GLU A 107 -24.03 -3.54 -16.80
N TYR A 108 -22.75 -3.37 -17.15
CA TYR A 108 -21.73 -4.39 -16.97
C TYR A 108 -20.33 -3.76 -16.95
N LEU A 109 -19.33 -4.53 -16.53
CA LEU A 109 -17.93 -4.20 -16.64
C LEU A 109 -17.43 -4.45 -18.06
N LYS A 110 -17.09 -3.40 -18.80
CA LYS A 110 -16.36 -3.51 -20.06
C LYS A 110 -14.87 -3.64 -19.75
N ILE A 111 -14.38 -4.87 -19.79
CA ILE A 111 -12.96 -5.17 -19.60
C ILE A 111 -12.22 -4.94 -20.92
N THR A 112 -11.24 -4.05 -20.91
CA THR A 112 -10.54 -3.61 -22.12
C THR A 112 -9.06 -3.35 -21.86
N ILE A 113 -8.31 -3.00 -22.90
CA ILE A 113 -6.90 -2.61 -22.82
C ILE A 113 -6.81 -1.20 -23.37
N GLN A 114 -6.55 -0.24 -22.50
CA GLN A 114 -6.19 1.15 -22.85
C GLN A 114 -4.81 1.48 -22.27
N SER A 115 -4.35 2.73 -22.44
CA SER A 115 -3.10 3.17 -21.82
C SER A 115 -3.26 3.24 -20.31
N GLY A 116 -2.58 2.34 -19.59
CA GLY A 116 -2.60 2.26 -18.13
C GLY A 116 -3.70 1.36 -17.55
N CYS A 117 -3.49 0.97 -16.29
CA CYS A 117 -4.49 0.32 -15.45
C CYS A 117 -5.34 1.42 -14.82
N PHE A 118 -6.66 1.36 -15.00
CA PHE A 118 -7.60 2.30 -14.39
C PHE A 118 -9.01 1.72 -14.45
N SER A 119 -9.92 2.30 -13.68
CA SER A 119 -11.32 1.90 -13.65
C SER A 119 -12.26 3.07 -13.41
N ASP A 120 -13.48 2.96 -13.91
CA ASP A 120 -14.59 3.77 -13.41
C ASP A 120 -14.83 3.47 -11.92
N VAL A 121 -15.26 4.48 -11.15
CA VAL A 121 -15.48 4.30 -9.71
C VAL A 121 -16.95 4.02 -9.39
N GLY A 122 -17.24 2.75 -9.10
CA GLY A 122 -18.55 2.25 -8.73
C GLY A 122 -19.51 2.00 -9.90
N TYR A 123 -20.78 1.80 -9.54
CA TYR A 123 -21.90 1.62 -10.45
C TYR A 123 -22.54 2.98 -10.81
N THR A 124 -23.04 3.10 -12.03
CA THR A 124 -23.90 4.21 -12.43
C THR A 124 -25.02 3.66 -13.30
N HIS A 125 -26.26 3.88 -12.87
CA HIS A 125 -27.44 3.43 -13.61
C HIS A 125 -27.44 3.94 -15.05
N GLY A 126 -27.76 3.05 -15.98
CA GLY A 126 -27.78 3.26 -17.42
C GLY A 126 -26.40 3.37 -18.07
N LYS A 127 -25.30 3.06 -17.36
CA LYS A 127 -23.94 3.18 -17.89
C LYS A 127 -23.15 1.87 -17.80
N VAL A 128 -22.22 1.72 -18.72
CA VAL A 128 -21.21 0.65 -18.73
C VAL A 128 -19.99 1.15 -17.94
N THR A 129 -19.53 0.37 -16.97
CA THR A 129 -18.33 0.64 -16.17
C THR A 129 -17.11 0.10 -16.91
N THR A 130 -16.12 0.94 -17.22
CA THR A 130 -14.89 0.55 -17.91
C THR A 130 -13.83 0.10 -16.92
N VAL A 131 -13.19 -1.02 -17.20
CA VAL A 131 -11.98 -1.47 -16.49
C VAL A 131 -10.88 -1.67 -17.54
N SER A 132 -9.83 -0.85 -17.47
CA SER A 132 -8.66 -0.99 -18.33
C SER A 132 -7.60 -1.83 -17.64
N ILE A 133 -7.20 -2.92 -18.29
CA ILE A 133 -6.10 -3.78 -17.85
C ILE A 133 -5.03 -3.70 -18.93
N PHE A 134 -3.98 -2.91 -18.70
CA PHE A 134 -2.88 -2.71 -19.64
C PHE A 134 -1.94 -3.92 -19.71
N GLY A 135 -2.46 -5.03 -20.24
CA GLY A 135 -1.75 -6.29 -20.36
C GLY A 135 -1.22 -6.80 -19.02
N ASP A 136 -0.10 -7.52 -19.08
CA ASP A 136 0.52 -8.10 -17.89
C ASP A 136 1.17 -7.06 -16.95
N ALA A 137 1.29 -5.79 -17.38
CA ALA A 137 1.89 -4.72 -16.59
C ALA A 137 1.05 -4.33 -15.35
N CYS A 138 -0.26 -4.60 -15.34
CA CYS A 138 -1.08 -4.38 -14.14
C CYS A 138 -0.78 -5.41 -13.05
N HIS A 139 -0.31 -6.61 -13.44
CA HIS A 139 -0.18 -7.77 -12.56
C HIS A 139 -1.49 -8.11 -11.81
N LEU A 140 -1.50 -9.15 -10.98
CA LEU A 140 -2.72 -9.57 -10.27
C LEU A 140 -3.21 -8.50 -9.30
N ARG A 141 -2.28 -7.89 -8.55
CA ARG A 141 -2.54 -6.80 -7.62
C ARG A 141 -3.27 -5.63 -8.29
N GLY A 142 -2.80 -5.18 -9.46
CA GLY A 142 -3.42 -4.07 -10.18
C GLY A 142 -4.82 -4.42 -10.64
N VAL A 143 -5.05 -5.62 -11.20
CA VAL A 143 -6.42 -6.02 -11.60
C VAL A 143 -7.35 -6.09 -10.38
N ILE A 144 -6.88 -6.61 -9.25
CA ILE A 144 -7.65 -6.59 -7.98
C ILE A 144 -8.01 -5.16 -7.57
N HIS A 145 -7.06 -4.24 -7.68
CA HIS A 145 -7.22 -2.82 -7.36
C HIS A 145 -8.28 -2.14 -8.27
N GLU A 146 -8.18 -2.35 -9.58
CA GLU A 146 -9.13 -1.77 -10.55
C GLU A 146 -10.55 -2.31 -10.38
N LEU A 147 -10.68 -3.58 -10.01
CA LEU A 147 -11.97 -4.14 -9.61
C LEU A 147 -12.47 -3.52 -8.30
N GLY A 148 -11.58 -3.23 -7.36
CA GLY A 148 -11.87 -2.43 -6.16
C GLY A 148 -12.57 -1.12 -6.51
N HIS A 149 -11.99 -0.35 -7.43
CA HIS A 149 -12.60 0.88 -7.95
C HIS A 149 -13.95 0.63 -8.62
N ALA A 150 -14.06 -0.37 -9.49
CA ALA A 150 -15.32 -0.72 -10.16
C ALA A 150 -16.46 -1.05 -9.18
N MET A 151 -16.12 -1.56 -7.99
CA MET A 151 -17.06 -1.85 -6.90
C MET A 151 -17.34 -0.64 -6.00
N GLY A 152 -16.65 0.49 -6.19
CA GLY A 152 -16.87 1.74 -5.47
C GLY A 152 -15.81 2.09 -4.43
N LEU A 153 -14.73 1.31 -4.30
CA LEU A 153 -13.63 1.67 -3.40
C LEU A 153 -12.85 2.87 -3.94
N GLN A 154 -12.55 3.82 -3.06
CA GLN A 154 -11.59 4.89 -3.30
C GLN A 154 -10.21 4.46 -2.79
N HIS A 155 -9.19 5.26 -3.06
CA HIS A 155 -7.89 5.06 -2.43
C HIS A 155 -7.94 5.21 -0.91
N GLU A 156 -7.18 4.37 -0.22
CA GLU A 156 -7.06 4.40 1.25
C GLU A 156 -6.49 5.74 1.72
N HIS A 157 -5.45 6.26 1.04
CA HIS A 157 -4.83 7.55 1.34
C HIS A 157 -5.73 8.75 1.01
N SER A 158 -6.94 8.53 0.49
CA SER A 158 -7.91 9.59 0.22
C SER A 158 -9.02 9.67 1.28
N ARG A 159 -9.05 8.77 2.27
CA ARG A 159 -10.05 8.76 3.34
C ARG A 159 -10.12 10.05 4.15
N SER A 160 -11.30 10.35 4.68
CA SER A 160 -11.57 11.52 5.53
C SER A 160 -10.74 11.54 6.82
N ASP A 161 -10.40 10.36 7.35
CA ASP A 161 -9.64 10.13 8.58
C ASP A 161 -8.13 9.88 8.35
N ARG A 162 -7.65 9.92 7.10
CA ARG A 162 -6.26 9.56 6.75
C ARG A 162 -5.20 10.33 7.53
N ASP A 163 -5.49 11.58 7.91
CA ASP A 163 -4.53 12.47 8.54
C ASP A 163 -4.22 12.00 9.98
N ASN A 164 -4.93 10.99 10.50
CA ASN A 164 -4.58 10.26 11.73
C ASN A 164 -3.48 9.21 11.52
N SER A 165 -3.26 8.76 10.28
CA SER A 165 -2.36 7.65 9.92
C SER A 165 -1.19 8.10 9.05
N ILE A 166 -1.40 9.08 8.18
CA ILE A 166 -0.39 9.55 7.23
C ILE A 166 -0.23 11.07 7.25
N ILE A 167 0.88 11.54 6.70
CA ILE A 167 1.14 12.95 6.39
C ILE A 167 1.33 13.05 4.87
N VAL A 168 0.57 13.91 4.22
CA VAL A 168 0.74 14.22 2.79
C VAL A 168 1.58 15.47 2.63
N VAL A 169 2.80 15.32 2.13
CA VAL A 169 3.75 16.40 1.86
C VAL A 169 3.47 16.99 0.48
N ARG A 170 2.46 17.86 0.40
CA ARG A 170 2.00 18.46 -0.87
C ARG A 170 3.11 19.17 -1.65
N SER A 171 4.09 19.75 -0.95
CA SER A 171 5.24 20.41 -1.57
C SER A 171 6.14 19.46 -2.37
N ASN A 172 6.03 18.13 -2.19
CA ASN A 172 6.78 17.14 -2.95
C ASN A 172 6.05 16.63 -4.18
N VAL A 173 4.78 16.96 -4.35
CA VAL A 173 3.98 16.53 -5.50
C VAL A 173 4.49 17.22 -6.78
N ILE A 174 4.52 16.46 -7.87
CA ILE A 174 4.78 17.00 -9.22
C ILE A 174 3.68 18.01 -9.56
N PRO A 175 4.01 19.23 -10.04
CA PRO A 175 2.99 20.23 -10.35
C PRO A 175 1.92 19.70 -11.31
N GLY A 176 0.65 19.92 -10.98
CA GLY A 176 -0.51 19.43 -11.73
C GLY A 176 -1.05 18.07 -11.26
N LEU A 177 -0.33 17.37 -10.36
CA LEU A 177 -0.74 16.06 -9.82
C LEU A 177 -1.31 16.13 -8.40
N GLU A 178 -1.53 17.33 -7.87
CA GLU A 178 -2.01 17.56 -6.50
C GLU A 178 -3.40 16.96 -6.25
N TYR A 179 -4.21 16.83 -7.31
CA TYR A 179 -5.54 16.23 -7.26
C TYR A 179 -5.53 14.75 -6.85
N ASN A 180 -4.43 14.01 -7.07
CA ASN A 180 -4.31 12.61 -6.64
C ASN A 180 -4.26 12.44 -5.11
N PHE A 181 -4.10 13.54 -4.37
CA PHE A 181 -3.99 13.56 -2.91
C PHE A 181 -5.09 14.41 -2.26
N ILE A 182 -6.20 14.65 -2.96
CA ILE A 182 -7.41 15.23 -2.35
C ILE A 182 -7.89 14.34 -1.21
N LYS A 183 -8.43 14.97 -0.17
CA LYS A 183 -9.12 14.25 0.89
C LYS A 183 -10.58 14.17 0.52
N LEU A 184 -11.13 12.98 0.49
CA LEU A 184 -12.53 12.72 0.22
C LEU A 184 -13.30 12.68 1.54
N ASN A 185 -14.57 13.04 1.50
CA ASN A 185 -15.49 12.78 2.60
C ASN A 185 -15.98 11.33 2.48
N THR A 186 -15.36 10.42 3.24
CA THR A 186 -15.64 8.97 3.16
C THR A 186 -16.40 8.47 4.38
N VAL A 187 -17.27 7.47 4.15
CA VAL A 187 -17.85 6.62 5.20
C VAL A 187 -17.06 5.33 5.24
N ASN A 188 -16.43 5.07 6.38
CA ASN A 188 -15.52 3.93 6.51
C ASN A 188 -16.14 2.77 7.31
N PHE A 189 -17.40 2.90 7.75
CA PHE A 189 -18.16 1.86 8.48
C PHE A 189 -17.40 1.24 9.66
N ASP A 190 -16.72 2.09 10.44
CA ASP A 190 -15.84 1.71 11.55
C ASP A 190 -14.70 0.73 11.19
N VAL A 191 -14.44 0.53 9.88
CA VAL A 191 -13.26 -0.20 9.42
C VAL A 191 -12.03 0.70 9.60
N PRO A 192 -11.04 0.30 10.41
CA PRO A 192 -9.84 1.09 10.64
C PRO A 192 -9.07 1.39 9.35
N TYR A 193 -8.29 2.46 9.35
CA TYR A 193 -7.36 2.79 8.28
C TYR A 193 -6.35 1.66 8.09
N ASP A 194 -6.13 1.22 6.85
CA ASP A 194 -5.27 0.09 6.55
C ASP A 194 -4.06 0.47 5.70
N TYR A 195 -2.88 0.58 6.33
CA TYR A 195 -1.61 0.80 5.62
C TYR A 195 -1.28 -0.30 4.60
N TYR A 196 -1.84 -1.50 4.76
CA TYR A 196 -1.64 -2.65 3.89
C TYR A 196 -2.82 -2.89 2.93
N SER A 197 -3.68 -1.87 2.77
CA SER A 197 -4.77 -1.87 1.80
C SER A 197 -4.21 -1.99 0.38
N VAL A 198 -4.81 -2.85 -0.46
CA VAL A 198 -4.49 -2.91 -1.90
C VAL A 198 -4.81 -1.58 -2.58
N MET A 199 -5.70 -0.77 -1.97
CA MET A 199 -6.10 0.56 -2.42
C MET A 199 -5.20 1.69 -1.92
N HIS A 200 -4.09 1.40 -1.24
CA HIS A 200 -3.17 2.43 -0.76
C HIS A 200 -2.09 2.74 -1.82
N TYR A 201 -1.78 4.03 -2.03
CA TYR A 201 -0.62 4.40 -2.87
C TYR A 201 0.71 4.08 -2.21
N HIS A 202 1.74 3.89 -3.03
CA HIS A 202 3.13 3.90 -2.57
C HIS A 202 3.52 5.29 -2.06
N ASP A 203 4.52 5.35 -1.17
CA ASP A 203 4.94 6.58 -0.50
C ASP A 203 5.48 7.67 -1.43
N ARG A 204 6.09 7.28 -2.54
CA ARG A 204 6.70 8.17 -3.55
C ARG A 204 5.83 8.40 -4.79
N ALA A 205 4.59 7.91 -4.79
CA ALA A 205 3.65 8.14 -5.89
C ALA A 205 3.57 9.64 -6.23
N ALA A 206 3.68 10.00 -7.51
CA ALA A 206 3.68 11.38 -8.02
C ALA A 206 4.68 12.35 -7.36
N GLY A 207 5.77 11.85 -6.78
CA GLY A 207 6.80 12.65 -6.12
C GLY A 207 7.84 13.25 -7.09
N LYS A 208 8.13 14.54 -6.94
CA LYS A 208 9.22 15.23 -7.67
C LYS A 208 10.55 14.57 -7.38
N ASN A 209 11.34 14.23 -8.40
CA ASN A 209 12.66 13.63 -8.24
C ASN A 209 12.65 12.42 -7.30
N ASN A 210 11.60 11.61 -7.38
CA ASN A 210 11.38 10.43 -6.53
C ASN A 210 11.21 10.76 -5.03
N LYS A 211 10.90 11.99 -4.62
CA LYS A 211 10.64 12.35 -3.21
C LYS A 211 9.41 11.65 -2.62
N ARG A 212 9.42 11.40 -1.31
CA ARG A 212 8.23 10.89 -0.60
C ARG A 212 7.14 11.96 -0.56
N VAL A 213 5.93 11.58 -0.95
CA VAL A 213 4.73 12.40 -0.83
C VAL A 213 3.90 11.97 0.38
N ILE A 214 3.85 10.67 0.67
CA ILE A 214 3.10 10.13 1.81
C ILE A 214 4.08 9.61 2.87
N LEU A 215 4.01 10.15 4.08
CA LEU A 215 4.76 9.67 5.23
C LEU A 215 3.83 8.93 6.18
N ALA A 216 4.18 7.72 6.57
CA ALA A 216 3.43 7.00 7.60
C ALA A 216 3.73 7.60 8.97
N LYS A 217 2.70 7.89 9.77
CA LYS A 217 2.89 8.35 11.16
C LYS A 217 3.44 7.25 12.05
N ASP A 218 3.09 5.99 11.77
CA ASP A 218 3.86 4.85 12.24
C ASP A 218 4.88 4.47 11.17
N ALA A 219 6.13 4.91 11.35
CA ALA A 219 7.19 4.75 10.35
C ALA A 219 7.52 3.28 10.03
N ARG A 220 7.07 2.31 10.84
CA ARG A 220 7.18 0.88 10.53
C ARG A 220 6.41 0.50 9.26
N PHE A 221 5.39 1.29 8.88
CA PHE A 221 4.58 1.07 7.68
C PHE A 221 5.08 1.81 6.44
N GLN A 222 6.15 2.61 6.53
CA GLN A 222 6.59 3.49 5.44
C GLN A 222 6.79 2.74 4.10
N GLU A 223 7.42 1.56 4.14
CA GLU A 223 7.65 0.72 2.95
C GLU A 223 6.58 -0.37 2.75
N ILE A 224 5.61 -0.48 3.67
CA ILE A 224 4.50 -1.43 3.57
C ILE A 224 3.38 -0.84 2.69
N MET A 225 3.16 0.46 2.79
CA MET A 225 2.15 1.18 2.00
C MET A 225 2.31 0.96 0.50
N GLY A 226 1.21 0.58 -0.14
CA GLY A 226 1.14 0.28 -1.56
C GLY A 226 1.71 -1.06 -1.99
N ASN A 227 2.44 -1.79 -1.14
CA ASN A 227 3.11 -3.04 -1.52
C ASN A 227 2.31 -4.32 -1.21
N ALA A 228 1.04 -4.20 -0.81
CA ALA A 228 0.18 -5.37 -0.58
C ALA A 228 0.00 -6.19 -1.86
N PRO A 229 0.25 -7.52 -1.84
CA PRO A 229 0.17 -8.36 -3.04
C PRO A 229 -1.27 -8.69 -3.47
N GLY A 230 -2.26 -8.39 -2.63
CA GLY A 230 -3.67 -8.68 -2.87
C GLY A 230 -4.57 -8.04 -1.80
N ILE A 231 -5.82 -8.49 -1.74
CA ILE A 231 -6.87 -7.93 -0.88
C ILE A 231 -6.52 -8.11 0.60
N SER A 232 -6.54 -7.01 1.36
CA SER A 232 -6.36 -7.07 2.80
C SER A 232 -7.63 -7.51 3.55
N PHE A 233 -7.51 -7.84 4.83
CA PHE A 233 -8.67 -8.12 5.67
C PHE A 233 -9.62 -6.92 5.74
N MET A 234 -9.07 -5.70 5.85
CA MET A 234 -9.86 -4.48 5.95
C MET A 234 -10.53 -4.13 4.61
N ASN A 235 -9.89 -4.39 3.47
CA ASN A 235 -10.54 -4.26 2.16
C ASN A 235 -11.77 -5.16 2.06
N MET A 236 -11.63 -6.44 2.41
CA MET A 236 -12.74 -7.39 2.34
C MET A 236 -13.86 -7.04 3.34
N LYS A 237 -13.50 -6.66 4.57
CA LYS A 237 -14.47 -6.20 5.58
C LYS A 237 -15.25 -4.98 5.10
N LEU A 238 -14.56 -4.00 4.52
CA LEU A 238 -15.18 -2.78 4.01
C LEU A 238 -16.16 -3.09 2.89
N VAL A 239 -15.77 -3.87 1.88
CA VAL A 239 -16.66 -4.29 0.77
C VAL A 239 -17.87 -5.07 1.28
N ASN A 240 -17.67 -6.05 2.17
CA ASN A 240 -18.76 -6.83 2.75
C ASN A 240 -19.72 -5.98 3.58
N THR A 241 -19.23 -4.90 4.20
CA THR A 241 -20.08 -3.96 4.94
C THR A 241 -20.84 -3.04 3.97
N MET A 242 -20.17 -2.51 2.95
CA MET A 242 -20.76 -1.64 1.92
C MET A 242 -21.93 -2.30 1.20
N TYR A 243 -21.78 -3.57 0.82
CA TYR A 243 -22.84 -4.33 0.13
C TYR A 243 -23.82 -5.02 1.10
N GLY A 244 -23.66 -4.82 2.42
CA GLY A 244 -24.51 -5.44 3.43
C GLY A 244 -24.42 -6.96 3.48
N CYS A 245 -23.34 -7.57 2.96
CA CYS A 245 -23.15 -9.02 3.01
C CYS A 245 -23.13 -9.51 4.46
N ILE A 246 -22.46 -8.78 5.37
CA ILE A 246 -22.36 -9.15 6.79
C ILE A 246 -23.74 -9.17 7.45
N ALA A 247 -24.59 -8.16 7.16
CA ALA A 247 -25.94 -8.09 7.70
C ALA A 247 -26.80 -9.27 7.21
N ASP A 248 -26.76 -9.58 5.91
CA ASP A 248 -27.49 -10.70 5.34
C ASP A 248 -27.03 -12.05 5.94
N TRP A 249 -25.73 -12.22 6.17
CA TRP A 249 -25.20 -13.45 6.79
C TRP A 249 -25.57 -13.56 8.27
N LEU A 250 -25.62 -12.46 9.00
CA LEU A 250 -26.09 -12.45 10.38
C LEU A 250 -27.55 -12.88 10.48
N GLU A 251 -28.42 -12.35 9.62
CA GLU A 251 -29.82 -12.76 9.52
C GLU A 251 -29.94 -14.24 9.14
N ALA A 252 -29.26 -14.67 8.07
CA ALA A 252 -29.31 -16.05 7.59
C ALA A 252 -28.74 -17.09 8.59
N CYS A 253 -27.88 -16.65 9.51
CA CYS A 253 -27.30 -17.48 10.56
C CYS A 253 -28.03 -17.36 11.91
N ASP A 254 -29.16 -16.66 11.98
CA ASP A 254 -29.92 -16.37 13.20
C ASP A 254 -29.04 -15.74 14.31
N ARG A 255 -28.22 -14.75 13.94
CA ARG A 255 -27.26 -14.07 14.84
C ARG A 255 -27.53 -12.59 14.95
N SER A 256 -27.84 -12.13 16.16
CA SER A 256 -27.86 -10.72 16.49
C SER A 256 -27.59 -10.52 17.99
N PRO A 257 -26.54 -9.77 18.40
CA PRO A 257 -25.53 -9.10 17.56
C PRO A 257 -24.51 -10.07 16.94
N ASP A 258 -23.57 -9.57 16.11
CA ASP A 258 -22.46 -10.37 15.58
C ASP A 258 -21.61 -10.96 16.73
N PRO A 259 -21.45 -12.30 16.82
CA PRO A 259 -20.65 -12.91 17.87
C PRO A 259 -19.14 -12.66 17.70
N CYS A 260 -18.68 -12.33 16.49
CA CYS A 260 -17.26 -12.16 16.19
C CYS A 260 -16.67 -10.95 16.93
N LYS A 261 -15.55 -11.18 17.61
CA LYS A 261 -14.86 -10.21 18.47
C LYS A 261 -13.64 -9.61 17.78
N ASN A 262 -13.04 -8.61 18.43
CA ASN A 262 -11.75 -8.03 18.05
C ASN A 262 -11.65 -7.59 16.59
N GLY A 263 -12.75 -7.05 16.06
CA GLY A 263 -12.82 -6.57 14.67
C GLY A 263 -13.12 -7.64 13.62
N GLY A 264 -13.32 -8.89 14.01
CA GLY A 264 -13.86 -9.95 13.15
C GLY A 264 -15.31 -9.69 12.72
N TYR A 265 -15.79 -10.51 11.78
CA TYR A 265 -17.18 -10.45 11.30
C TYR A 265 -17.69 -11.83 10.86
N THR A 266 -18.99 -12.06 10.96
CA THR A 266 -19.63 -13.31 10.54
C THR A 266 -19.56 -13.47 9.01
N LYS A 267 -19.23 -14.67 8.52
CA LYS A 267 -19.21 -15.05 7.10
C LYS A 267 -20.49 -15.82 6.69
N LYS A 268 -20.63 -16.06 5.39
CA LYS A 268 -21.69 -16.87 4.77
C LYS A 268 -21.88 -18.26 5.38
N ASP A 269 -20.80 -18.89 5.86
CA ASP A 269 -20.82 -20.23 6.47
C ASP A 269 -21.10 -20.19 7.99
N CYS A 270 -21.54 -19.05 8.51
CA CYS A 270 -21.76 -18.81 9.94
C CYS A 270 -20.50 -18.97 10.80
N SER A 271 -19.29 -18.95 10.25
CA SER A 271 -18.05 -18.82 11.03
C SER A 271 -17.53 -17.39 11.03
N CYS A 272 -16.61 -17.06 11.94
CA CYS A 272 -16.00 -15.73 11.97
C CYS A 272 -14.80 -15.62 11.03
N ALA A 273 -14.76 -14.54 10.25
CA ALA A 273 -13.54 -14.05 9.63
C ALA A 273 -12.73 -13.30 10.70
N CYS A 274 -11.59 -13.86 11.11
CA CYS A 274 -10.73 -13.25 12.13
C CYS A 274 -9.62 -12.41 11.50
N PRO A 275 -9.43 -11.13 11.92
CA PRO A 275 -8.26 -10.38 11.52
C PRO A 275 -7.01 -11.05 12.06
N TRP A 276 -5.91 -10.91 11.32
CA TRP A 276 -4.61 -11.38 11.80
C TRP A 276 -4.30 -10.80 13.18
N GLY A 277 -3.80 -11.65 14.07
CA GLY A 277 -3.52 -11.29 15.46
C GLY A 277 -4.62 -11.69 16.43
N THR A 278 -5.69 -12.30 15.94
CA THR A 278 -6.77 -12.87 16.74
C THR A 278 -7.00 -14.33 16.36
N ILE A 279 -7.40 -15.16 17.34
CA ILE A 279 -7.72 -16.58 17.16
C ILE A 279 -8.96 -16.95 17.99
N GLY A 280 -9.45 -18.17 17.80
CA GLY A 280 -10.69 -18.65 18.42
C GLY A 280 -11.85 -18.67 17.43
N ALA A 281 -12.90 -19.42 17.76
CA ALA A 281 -14.05 -19.58 16.87
C ALA A 281 -14.78 -18.26 16.59
N ASN A 282 -14.75 -17.35 17.57
CA ASN A 282 -15.33 -16.01 17.52
C ASN A 282 -14.27 -14.91 17.52
N CYS A 283 -13.01 -15.23 17.18
CA CYS A 283 -11.87 -14.29 17.23
C CYS A 283 -11.65 -13.69 18.63
N GLU A 284 -12.09 -14.36 19.70
CA GLU A 284 -12.13 -13.86 21.07
C GLU A 284 -10.75 -13.73 21.71
N THR A 285 -9.79 -14.53 21.27
CA THR A 285 -8.43 -14.50 21.82
C THR A 285 -7.57 -13.50 21.05
N PHE A 286 -7.18 -12.42 21.72
CA PHE A 286 -6.26 -11.42 21.19
C PHE A 286 -4.81 -11.85 21.44
N ILE A 287 -4.02 -11.95 20.37
CA ILE A 287 -2.58 -12.25 20.43
C ILE A 287 -1.76 -10.96 20.26
N MET A 288 -2.12 -10.16 19.25
CA MET A 288 -1.51 -8.84 18.99
C MET A 288 -2.37 -8.06 18.00
N SER A 289 -2.09 -6.77 17.83
CA SER A 289 -2.84 -5.93 16.90
C SER A 289 -2.66 -6.39 15.45
N TYR A 290 -3.67 -6.13 14.61
CA TYR A 290 -3.61 -6.40 13.17
C TYR A 290 -2.36 -5.77 12.51
N ASN A 291 -2.09 -4.52 12.88
CA ASN A 291 -0.95 -3.75 12.42
C ASN A 291 0.39 -4.38 12.85
N ASP A 292 0.52 -4.84 14.09
CA ASP A 292 1.76 -5.49 14.54
C ASP A 292 1.98 -6.85 13.84
N VAL A 293 0.93 -7.60 13.51
CA VAL A 293 1.09 -8.81 12.69
C VAL A 293 1.56 -8.47 11.27
N ILE A 294 1.00 -7.43 10.65
CA ILE A 294 1.45 -6.98 9.32
C ILE A 294 2.93 -6.65 9.36
N VAL A 295 3.38 -5.82 10.32
CA VAL A 295 4.80 -5.48 10.45
C VAL A 295 5.63 -6.75 10.63
N ARG A 296 5.25 -7.66 11.54
CA ARG A 296 6.00 -8.90 11.78
C ARG A 296 6.08 -9.81 10.56
N LYS A 297 5.03 -9.87 9.72
CA LYS A 297 4.99 -10.74 8.53
C LYS A 297 5.68 -10.12 7.32
N VAL A 298 5.46 -8.82 7.08
CA VAL A 298 5.86 -8.13 5.84
C VAL A 298 7.21 -7.44 6.00
N SER A 299 7.54 -6.95 7.20
CA SER A 299 8.82 -6.31 7.50
C SER A 299 9.34 -6.77 8.87
N PRO A 300 9.75 -8.04 9.02
CA PRO A 300 10.01 -8.69 10.32
C PRO A 300 11.10 -8.04 11.17
N TYR A 301 11.97 -7.23 10.57
CA TYR A 301 13.02 -6.49 11.28
C TYR A 301 12.62 -5.06 11.65
N SER A 302 11.44 -4.61 11.19
CA SER A 302 10.87 -3.34 11.59
C SER A 302 10.29 -3.45 12.99
N ARG A 303 10.65 -2.53 13.88
CA ARG A 303 10.20 -2.56 15.26
C ARG A 303 10.29 -1.19 15.94
N LEU A 304 9.48 -1.04 16.98
CA LEU A 304 9.69 -0.01 17.99
C LEU A 304 10.80 -0.47 18.93
N ILE A 305 11.69 0.45 19.28
CA ILE A 305 12.76 0.24 20.24
C ILE A 305 12.53 1.23 21.37
N THR A 306 12.48 0.71 22.59
CA THR A 306 12.31 1.45 23.84
C THR A 306 13.66 1.70 24.51
N PRO A 307 13.79 2.72 25.39
CA PRO A 307 15.06 3.01 26.04
C PRO A 307 15.57 1.79 26.83
N GLY A 308 16.85 1.45 26.65
CA GLY A 308 17.48 0.27 27.26
C GLY A 308 17.52 -0.98 26.38
N GLU A 309 16.76 -1.02 25.28
CA GLU A 309 16.89 -2.07 24.28
C GLU A 309 18.05 -1.79 23.30
N GLU A 310 18.62 -2.85 22.74
CA GLU A 310 19.71 -2.73 21.76
C GLU A 310 19.21 -2.26 20.39
N VAL A 311 19.85 -1.21 19.84
CA VAL A 311 19.68 -0.78 18.45
C VAL A 311 20.73 -1.48 17.59
N ILE A 312 20.36 -2.65 17.06
CA ILE A 312 21.24 -3.49 16.25
C ILE A 312 20.61 -3.82 14.90
N SER A 313 21.42 -3.83 13.85
CA SER A 313 21.00 -4.33 12.54
C SER A 313 20.95 -5.86 12.54
N PRO A 314 20.03 -6.49 11.78
CA PRO A 314 19.98 -7.95 11.62
C PRO A 314 21.34 -8.54 11.21
N GLY A 315 21.78 -9.55 11.95
CA GLY A 315 23.00 -10.32 11.66
C GLY A 315 24.33 -9.66 12.05
N TYR A 316 24.28 -8.50 12.73
CA TYR A 316 25.45 -7.93 13.40
C TYR A 316 26.07 -8.91 14.42
N PRO A 317 27.42 -9.02 14.55
CA PRO A 317 28.45 -8.26 13.82
C PRO A 317 29.06 -8.98 12.61
N THR A 318 28.66 -10.22 12.31
CA THR A 318 29.40 -11.08 11.36
C THR A 318 28.77 -11.20 9.99
N ASN A 319 27.45 -11.00 9.89
CA ASN A 319 26.69 -11.16 8.66
C ASN A 319 25.60 -10.10 8.62
N GLY A 320 25.98 -8.83 8.42
CA GLY A 320 25.04 -7.72 8.31
C GLY A 320 23.91 -7.99 7.30
N PRO A 321 22.86 -7.16 7.28
CA PRO A 321 21.58 -7.53 6.68
C PRO A 321 21.73 -8.09 5.26
N ARG A 322 21.04 -9.20 4.96
CA ARG A 322 21.09 -9.87 3.65
C ARG A 322 20.51 -8.98 2.54
N GLU A 323 20.80 -9.37 1.30
CA GLU A 323 20.26 -8.72 0.09
C GLU A 323 18.73 -8.62 0.09
N GLY A 324 18.21 -7.51 -0.42
CA GLY A 324 16.77 -7.27 -0.55
C GLY A 324 16.05 -6.93 0.76
N ILE A 325 16.73 -6.98 1.90
CA ILE A 325 16.14 -6.65 3.20
C ILE A 325 15.96 -5.13 3.32
N GLN A 326 14.74 -4.73 3.67
CA GLN A 326 14.39 -3.36 4.04
C GLN A 326 13.60 -3.37 5.35
N TYR A 327 13.90 -2.44 6.26
CA TYR A 327 13.20 -2.33 7.54
C TYR A 327 13.37 -0.97 8.19
N THR A 328 12.50 -0.69 9.16
CA THR A 328 12.48 0.55 9.93
C THR A 328 12.57 0.25 11.43
N GLN A 329 13.61 0.75 12.09
CA GLN A 329 13.70 0.79 13.54
C GLN A 329 13.29 2.18 14.03
N VAL A 330 12.33 2.23 14.95
CA VAL A 330 11.81 3.48 15.50
C VAL A 330 12.17 3.55 16.98
N MET A 331 13.14 4.40 17.32
CA MET A 331 13.52 4.66 18.70
C MET A 331 12.55 5.70 19.26
N ARG A 332 11.67 5.26 20.16
CA ARG A 332 10.61 6.10 20.73
C ARG A 332 10.94 6.44 22.18
N ALA A 333 11.21 7.72 22.43
CA ALA A 333 11.36 8.27 23.76
C ALA A 333 9.99 8.44 24.45
N PRO A 334 9.94 8.41 25.78
CA PRO A 334 8.75 8.78 26.55
C PRO A 334 8.28 10.21 26.24
N GLU A 335 7.04 10.51 26.62
CA GLU A 335 6.48 11.86 26.49
C GLU A 335 7.37 12.91 27.20
N GLY A 336 7.51 14.09 26.59
CA GLY A 336 8.39 15.16 27.08
C GLY A 336 9.89 14.93 26.88
N GLN A 337 10.30 13.81 26.26
CA GLN A 337 11.69 13.48 25.98
C GLN A 337 11.95 13.32 24.48
N ARG A 338 13.22 13.44 24.10
CA ARG A 338 13.73 13.11 22.76
C ARG A 338 14.59 11.85 22.80
N ALA A 339 14.58 11.14 21.68
CA ALA A 339 15.43 9.99 21.46
C ALA A 339 16.86 10.43 21.13
N VAL A 340 17.83 9.75 21.75
CA VAL A 340 19.26 9.99 21.56
C VAL A 340 19.95 8.67 21.29
N VAL A 341 20.56 8.53 20.11
CA VAL A 341 21.20 7.27 19.70
C VAL A 341 22.67 7.51 19.43
N LYS A 342 23.53 6.79 20.15
CA LYS A 342 24.98 6.84 20.04
C LYS A 342 25.49 5.58 19.36
N PHE A 343 26.16 5.72 18.22
CA PHE A 343 26.72 4.57 17.50
C PHE A 343 27.97 4.03 18.18
N GLU A 344 28.05 2.70 18.29
CA GLU A 344 29.21 1.97 18.78
C GLU A 344 30.02 1.36 17.62
N ASP A 345 29.32 0.92 16.58
CA ASP A 345 29.89 0.38 15.34
C ASP A 345 28.93 0.65 14.18
N PHE A 346 29.48 0.93 13.00
CA PHE A 346 28.76 1.12 11.76
C PHE A 346 29.66 0.75 10.59
N GLN A 347 29.34 -0.35 9.92
CA GLN A 347 29.97 -0.74 8.67
C GLN A 347 28.94 -1.45 7.80
N ILE A 348 28.46 -0.75 6.78
CA ILE A 348 27.61 -1.30 5.73
C ILE A 348 28.30 -1.15 4.37
N LEU A 349 27.67 -1.59 3.28
CA LEU A 349 28.28 -1.49 1.95
C LEU A 349 28.50 0.00 1.56
N PRO A 350 29.59 0.34 0.86
CA PRO A 350 30.04 1.72 0.68
C PRO A 350 29.28 2.44 -0.44
N ARG A 351 29.60 3.72 -0.63
CA ARG A 351 29.12 4.48 -1.79
C ARG A 351 29.60 3.86 -3.10
N PHE A 352 28.75 3.89 -4.10
CA PHE A 352 29.08 3.70 -5.50
C PHE A 352 28.70 4.97 -6.25
N ASN A 353 29.65 5.56 -6.98
CA ASN A 353 29.44 6.82 -7.69
C ASN A 353 28.81 7.94 -6.82
N LYS A 354 29.35 8.13 -5.60
CA LYS A 354 28.90 9.12 -4.60
C LYS A 354 27.53 8.87 -3.96
N THR A 355 26.82 7.80 -4.32
CA THR A 355 25.52 7.43 -3.74
C THR A 355 25.58 6.12 -2.98
N CYS A 356 24.75 5.95 -1.96
CA CYS A 356 24.62 4.71 -1.19
C CYS A 356 23.77 3.67 -1.96
N SER A 357 24.30 3.21 -3.10
CA SER A 357 23.54 2.39 -4.07
C SER A 357 23.43 0.91 -3.68
N TYR A 358 24.32 0.41 -2.82
CA TYR A 358 24.33 -1.00 -2.41
C TYR A 358 23.53 -1.23 -1.14
N SER A 359 23.78 -0.41 -0.12
CA SER A 359 23.00 -0.39 1.11
C SER A 359 23.02 1.03 1.67
N SER A 360 21.98 1.40 2.41
CA SER A 360 21.87 2.71 3.03
C SER A 360 21.16 2.63 4.37
N LEU A 361 21.66 3.40 5.34
CA LEU A 361 20.91 3.76 6.54
C LEU A 361 20.48 5.23 6.43
N GLU A 362 19.18 5.45 6.27
CA GLU A 362 18.56 6.77 6.37
C GLU A 362 18.19 7.03 7.83
N ILE A 363 18.63 8.17 8.38
CA ILE A 363 18.29 8.61 9.73
C ILE A 363 17.40 9.85 9.65
N ARG A 364 16.17 9.74 10.16
CA ARG A 364 15.18 10.83 10.21
C ARG A 364 14.94 11.23 11.66
N SER A 365 14.97 12.54 11.93
CA SER A 365 14.81 13.11 13.28
C SER A 365 13.37 13.28 13.75
N ASP A 366 12.39 13.01 12.89
CA ASP A 366 10.96 12.99 13.19
C ASP A 366 10.19 12.31 12.05
N VAL A 367 8.98 11.81 12.32
CA VAL A 367 8.06 11.26 11.30
C VAL A 367 7.67 12.28 10.23
N SER A 368 7.74 13.59 10.51
CA SER A 368 7.43 14.63 9.52
C SER A 368 8.61 14.98 8.61
N VAL A 369 9.82 14.46 8.86
CA VAL A 369 11.00 14.73 8.03
C VAL A 369 10.90 13.87 6.77
N GLU A 370 10.68 14.45 5.59
CA GLU A 370 10.51 13.70 4.35
C GLU A 370 11.72 12.84 3.94
N GLU A 371 12.92 13.41 4.13
CA GLU A 371 14.20 12.83 3.73
C GLU A 371 15.20 12.99 4.88
N GLY A 372 15.70 11.86 5.36
CA GLY A 372 16.74 11.80 6.37
C GLY A 372 18.14 11.95 5.80
N ALA A 373 19.13 12.05 6.69
CA ALA A 373 20.53 11.93 6.29
C ALA A 373 20.82 10.47 5.93
N ILE A 374 21.46 10.24 4.79
CA ILE A 374 21.75 8.91 4.26
C ILE A 374 23.23 8.58 4.44
N PHE A 375 23.50 7.49 5.16
CA PHE A 375 24.83 7.00 5.47
C PHE A 375 25.07 5.61 4.89
N CYS A 376 26.31 5.35 4.51
CA CYS A 376 26.78 4.02 4.12
C CYS A 376 28.29 3.85 4.31
N GLY A 377 28.86 2.70 3.98
CA GLY A 377 30.27 2.42 4.28
C GLY A 377 30.54 2.50 5.78
N GLU A 378 31.53 3.32 6.15
CA GLU A 378 31.93 3.59 7.54
C GLU A 378 31.71 5.07 7.92
N GLU A 379 30.73 5.72 7.28
CA GLU A 379 30.49 7.17 7.40
C GLU A 379 30.03 7.63 8.79
N ILE A 380 29.58 6.71 9.64
CA ILE A 380 29.22 7.00 11.03
C ILE A 380 30.34 6.49 11.93
N SER A 381 31.18 7.40 12.42
CA SER A 381 32.25 7.05 13.35
C SER A 381 31.71 6.63 14.73
N LYS A 382 32.41 5.74 15.42
CA LYS A 382 32.11 5.36 16.80
C LYS A 382 32.00 6.61 17.70
N GLY A 383 30.94 6.66 18.49
CA GLY A 383 30.65 7.79 19.38
C GLY A 383 29.79 8.89 18.77
N THR A 384 29.50 8.83 17.47
CA THR A 384 28.56 9.76 16.82
C THR A 384 27.17 9.65 17.45
N VAL A 385 26.55 10.79 17.74
CA VAL A 385 25.23 10.89 18.39
C VAL A 385 24.22 11.53 17.45
N PHE A 386 23.07 10.89 17.30
CA PHE A 386 21.90 11.44 16.61
C PHE A 386 20.79 11.69 17.63
N LYS A 387 20.10 12.82 17.46
CA LYS A 387 18.99 13.23 18.34
C LYS A 387 17.75 13.47 17.51
N SER A 388 16.60 13.02 17.98
CA SER A 388 15.32 13.40 17.39
C SER A 388 14.97 14.85 17.74
N LYS A 389 14.12 15.45 16.90
CA LYS A 389 13.52 16.76 17.17
C LYS A 389 12.42 16.67 18.22
N LYS A 390 11.66 15.58 18.19
CA LYS A 390 10.57 15.25 19.12
C LYS A 390 10.88 13.92 19.81
N SER A 391 9.88 13.07 20.07
CA SER A 391 10.05 11.80 20.76
C SER A 391 10.65 10.68 19.90
N GLU A 392 10.65 10.78 18.57
CA GLU A 392 11.04 9.65 17.70
C GLU A 392 12.26 9.93 16.84
N LEU A 393 13.22 9.01 16.87
CA LEU A 393 14.31 8.92 15.91
C LEU A 393 14.10 7.66 15.06
N ILE A 394 14.14 7.80 13.73
CA ILE A 394 13.78 6.73 12.81
C ILE A 394 15.00 6.34 12.00
N PHE A 395 15.34 5.06 12.07
CA PHE A 395 16.36 4.42 11.26
C PHE A 395 15.70 3.59 10.19
N HIS A 396 15.87 3.99 8.94
CA HIS A 396 15.32 3.28 7.80
C HIS A 396 16.47 2.68 6.97
N TYR A 397 16.57 1.35 7.01
CA TYR A 397 17.64 0.63 6.35
C TYR A 397 17.14 -0.02 5.06
N LYS A 398 17.91 0.14 3.97
CA LYS A 398 17.68 -0.55 2.70
C LYS A 398 18.95 -1.29 2.28
N ASN A 399 18.81 -2.55 1.92
CA ASN A 399 19.83 -3.30 1.21
C ASN A 399 19.34 -3.65 -0.20
N TYR A 400 20.01 -3.10 -1.21
CA TYR A 400 19.68 -3.30 -2.61
C TYR A 400 20.33 -4.59 -3.14
N ASN A 401 20.04 -4.94 -4.39
CA ASN A 401 20.66 -6.10 -5.06
C ASN A 401 22.14 -5.81 -5.40
N TYR A 402 23.00 -5.82 -4.38
CA TYR A 402 24.44 -5.61 -4.54
C TYR A 402 25.10 -6.76 -5.33
N ALA A 403 24.51 -7.97 -5.31
CA ALA A 403 25.02 -9.13 -6.04
C ALA A 403 24.97 -8.91 -7.56
N MET A 404 23.93 -8.22 -8.06
CA MET A 404 23.83 -7.79 -9.46
C MET A 404 25.00 -6.88 -9.89
N PHE A 405 25.65 -6.20 -8.95
CA PHE A 405 26.84 -5.38 -9.20
C PHE A 405 28.16 -6.13 -8.91
N GLY A 406 28.12 -7.45 -8.77
CA GLY A 406 29.29 -8.28 -8.48
C GLY A 406 29.88 -8.10 -7.09
N GLN A 407 29.15 -7.45 -6.17
CA GLN A 407 29.60 -7.24 -4.79
C GLN A 407 29.24 -8.43 -3.91
N LYS A 408 30.08 -8.70 -2.90
CA LYS A 408 29.77 -9.62 -1.81
C LYS A 408 29.36 -8.82 -0.58
N ASN A 409 28.49 -9.39 0.25
CA ASN A 409 28.15 -8.77 1.52
C ASN A 409 29.27 -8.99 2.52
N TRP A 410 30.01 -7.93 2.83
CA TRP A 410 31.00 -7.89 3.90
C TRP A 410 30.58 -6.96 5.05
N SER A 411 29.34 -6.45 5.02
CA SER A 411 28.79 -5.59 6.06
C SER A 411 28.83 -6.27 7.41
N ARG A 412 29.45 -5.64 8.42
CA ARG A 412 29.20 -6.02 9.82
C ARG A 412 27.80 -5.60 10.26
N GLY A 413 27.26 -4.53 9.68
CA GLY A 413 26.00 -3.92 10.11
C GLY A 413 26.27 -2.75 11.05
N TYR A 414 25.35 -2.49 11.98
CA TYR A 414 25.52 -1.44 12.98
C TYR A 414 25.03 -1.87 14.36
N LYS A 415 25.64 -1.26 15.37
CA LYS A 415 25.23 -1.31 16.78
C LYS A 415 25.26 0.09 17.35
N ALA A 416 24.20 0.45 18.06
CA ALA A 416 24.06 1.72 18.75
C ALA A 416 23.33 1.55 20.09
N VAL A 417 23.55 2.52 20.98
CA VAL A 417 22.90 2.62 22.28
C VAL A 417 21.83 3.70 22.20
N PHE A 418 20.61 3.35 22.59
CA PHE A 418 19.48 4.27 22.67
C PHE A 418 19.27 4.75 24.11
N THR A 419 19.37 6.07 24.30
CA THR A 419 19.04 6.78 25.53
C THR A 419 18.06 7.92 25.24
N THR A 420 17.66 8.64 26.28
CA THR A 420 16.70 9.74 26.17
C THR A 420 17.21 11.00 26.85
N GLU A 421 16.74 12.16 26.38
CA GLU A 421 17.01 13.47 26.99
C GLU A 421 15.70 14.23 27.14
N ILE A 422 15.53 14.99 28.23
CA ILE A 422 14.36 15.86 28.42
C ILE A 422 14.39 16.98 27.37
N ILE A 423 13.24 17.25 26.76
CA ILE A 423 13.05 18.43 25.92
C ILE A 423 12.67 19.57 26.86
N SER A 424 13.60 20.46 27.15
CA SER A 424 13.29 21.72 27.83
C SER A 424 12.40 22.55 26.91
N ASN A 425 11.19 22.86 27.38
CA ASN A 425 10.18 23.67 26.68
C ASN A 425 10.71 25.03 26.24
#